data_AF-A0AAV0Q144-F1
#
_entry.id   AF-A0AAV0Q144-F1
#
_cell.length_a   1.000
_cell.length_b   1.000
_cell.length_c   1.000
_cell.angle_alpha   90.00
_cell.angle_beta   90.00
_cell.angle_gamma   90.00
#
_symmetry.space_group_name_H-M   'P 1'
#
loop_
_entity.id
_entity.type
_entity.pdbx_description
1 polymer ?
#
loop_
_entity_poly.entity_id
_entity_poly.type
_entity_poly.pdbx_seq_one_letter_code
_entity_poly.pdbx_strand_id
1 'polypeptide(L)' 'MGIVRTGFNFMLGTFFGIYIAQNYNVPNIQKMANTGMAIAKSIEESNRKPKKRDAED' A
#
# COMPACT_ATOMS: atom_id res chain seq x y z
N MET A 1 -29.04 22.31 2.41
CA MET A 1 -28.54 21.59 3.61
C MET A 1 -27.87 20.29 3.17
N GLY A 2 -26.63 20.32 2.65
CA GLY A 2 -25.97 19.09 2.17
C GLY A 2 -24.45 19.21 2.08
N ILE A 3 -23.95 20.22 1.36
CA ILE A 3 -22.52 20.40 1.14
C ILE A 3 -21.77 20.75 2.44
N VAL A 4 -22.31 21.65 3.26
CA VAL A 4 -21.67 22.05 4.53
C VAL A 4 -21.65 20.90 5.54
N ARG A 5 -22.74 20.12 5.64
CA ARG A 5 -22.81 19.00 6.58
C ARG A 5 -21.94 17.83 6.15
N THR A 6 -21.93 17.49 4.86
CA THR A 6 -21.06 16.44 4.32
C THR A 6 -19.59 16.87 4.36
N GLY A 7 -19.28 18.12 4.00
CA GLY A 7 -17.93 18.67 4.06
C GLY A 7 -17.37 18.73 5.48
N PHE A 8 -18.21 19.10 6.47
CA PHE A 8 -17.82 19.09 7.88
C PHE A 8 -17.50 17.69 8.40
N ASN A 9 -18.32 16.69 8.08
CA ASN A 9 -18.05 15.29 8.44
C ASN A 9 -16.78 14.76 7.77
N PHE A 10 -16.53 15.13 6.51
CA PHE A 10 -15.30 14.77 5.81
C PHE A 10 -14.07 15.39 6.48
N MET A 11 -14.10 16.70 6.77
CA MET A 11 -13.03 17.39 7.47
C MET A 11 -12.77 16.81 8.86
N LEU A 12 -13.81 16.55 9.66
CA LEU A 12 -13.68 15.90 10.97
C LEU A 12 -13.03 14.51 10.86
N GLY A 13 -13.46 13.69 9.91
CA GLY A 13 -12.87 12.38 9.65
C GLY A 13 -11.40 12.48 9.25
N THR A 14 -11.05 13.44 8.40
CA THR A 14 -9.67 13.70 7.99
C THR A 14 -8.80 14.12 9.17
N PHE A 15 -9.23 15.12 9.96
CA PHE A 15 -8.47 15.57 11.13
C PHE A 15 -8.31 14.48 12.19
N PHE A 16 -9.35 13.69 12.42
CA PHE A 16 -9.30 12.53 13.32
C PHE A 16 -8.30 11.47 12.83
N GLY A 17 -8.30 11.17 11.53
CA GLY A 17 -7.33 10.26 10.91
C GLY A 17 -5.89 10.76 11.05
N ILE A 18 -5.65 12.05 10.83
CA ILE A 18 -4.32 12.68 11.02
C ILE A 18 -3.90 12.59 12.48
N TYR A 19 -4.79 12.87 13.44
CA TYR A 19 -4.49 12.77 14.86
C TYR A 19 -4.09 11.35 15.27
N ILE A 20 -4.81 10.33 14.80
CA ILE A 20 -4.44 8.94 15.04
C ILE A 20 -3.06 8.64 14.43
N ALA A 21 -2.82 9.08 13.20
CA ALA A 21 -1.57 8.82 12.50
C ALA A 21 -0.35 9.52 13.16
N GLN A 22 -0.58 10.61 13.89
CA GLN A 22 0.47 11.32 14.61
C GLN A 22 0.64 10.81 16.05
N ASN A 23 -0.45 10.42 16.72
CA ASN A 23 -0.45 10.11 18.16
C ASN A 23 -0.31 8.61 18.47
N TYR A 24 -0.55 7.74 17.49
CA TYR A 24 -0.17 6.34 17.56
C TYR A 24 1.08 6.12 16.72
N ASN A 25 1.94 5.21 17.17
CA ASN A 25 3.09 4.77 16.39
C ASN A 25 2.60 3.91 15.22
N VAL A 26 1.99 4.55 14.22
CA VAL A 26 1.46 3.87 13.04
C VAL A 26 2.66 3.19 12.39
N PRO A 27 2.61 1.86 12.22
CA PRO A 27 3.69 1.13 11.61
C PRO A 27 3.98 1.75 10.25
N ASN A 28 5.26 1.96 9.95
CA ASN A 28 5.69 2.61 8.72
C ASN A 28 5.15 1.85 7.52
N ILE A 29 4.08 2.38 6.90
CA ILE A 29 3.36 1.75 5.79
C ILE A 29 4.29 1.59 4.59
N GLN A 30 5.31 2.45 4.45
CA GLN A 30 6.34 2.32 3.42
C GLN A 30 7.15 1.03 3.60
N LYS A 31 7.49 0.65 4.84
CA LYS A 31 8.18 -0.63 5.10
C LYS A 31 7.27 -1.81 4.77
N MET A 32 6.00 -1.75 5.17
CA MET A 32 5.01 -2.80 4.86
C MET A 32 4.78 -2.94 3.35
N ALA A 33 4.65 -1.82 2.63
CA ALA A 33 4.50 -1.80 1.19
C ALA A 33 5.74 -2.34 0.47
N ASN A 34 6.95 -1.96 0.91
CA ASN A 34 8.20 -2.50 0.37
C ASN A 34 8.33 -4.00 0.60
N THR A 35 7.97 -4.50 1.78
CA THR A 35 7.93 -5.94 2.07
C THR A 35 6.89 -6.65 1.20
N GLY A 36 5.70 -6.08 1.03
CA GLY A 36 4.67 -6.61 0.14
C GLY A 36 5.14 -6.66 -1.32
N MET A 37 5.82 -5.62 -1.80
CA MET A 37 6.40 -5.57 -3.14
C MET A 37 7.50 -6.63 -3.33
N ALA A 38 8.36 -6.81 -2.33
CA ALA A 38 9.40 -7.84 -2.35
C ALA A 38 8.81 -9.26 -2.39
N ILE A 39 7.75 -9.52 -1.61
CA ILE A 39 7.03 -10.79 -1.62
C ILE A 39 6.34 -11.00 -2.98
N ALA A 40 5.67 -9.99 -3.51
CA ALA A 40 5.04 -10.06 -4.82
C ALA A 40 6.05 -10.39 -5.93
N LYS A 41 7.21 -9.75 -5.91
CA LYS A 41 8.30 -10.04 -6.85
C LYS A 41 8.87 -11.45 -6.68
N SER A 42 9.01 -11.92 -5.43
CA SER A 42 9.44 -13.29 -5.16
C SER A 42 8.43 -14.32 -5.69
N ILE A 43 7.14 -14.05 -5.57
CA ILE A 43 6.05 -14.89 -6.10
C ILE A 43 6.07 -14.85 -7.64
N GLU A 44 6.23 -13.67 -8.22
CA GLU A 44 6.36 -13.49 -9.67
C GLU A 44 7.55 -14.28 -10.23
N GLU A 45 8.73 -14.12 -9.64
CA GLU A 45 9.95 -14.83 -10.05
C GLU A 45 9.83 -16.34 -9.86
N SER A 46 9.18 -16.80 -8.78
CA SER A 46 8.95 -18.24 -8.54
C SER A 46 7.94 -18.85 -9.51
N ASN A 47 6.96 -18.08 -9.99
CA ASN A 47 5.95 -18.54 -10.95
C ASN A 47 6.33 -18.23 -12.41
N ARG A 48 7.41 -17.48 -12.64
CA ARG A 48 7.91 -17.21 -13.98
C ARG A 48 8.42 -18.51 -14.57
N LYS A 49 7.92 -18.90 -15.75
CA LYS A 49 8.45 -20.04 -16.49
C LYS A 49 9.97 -19.89 -16.61
N PRO A 50 10.77 -20.93 -16.31
CA PRO A 50 12.20 -20.88 -16.50
C PRO A 50 12.45 -20.49 -17.95
N LYS A 51 13.26 -19.46 -18.17
CA LYS A 51 13.63 -19.01 -19.51
C LYS A 51 14.30 -20.23 -20.16
N LYS A 52 13.75 -20.76 -21.26
CA LYS A 52 14.47 -21.74 -22.06
C LYS A 52 15.82 -21.10 -22.37
N ARG A 53 16.91 -21.70 -21.91
CA ARG A 53 18.22 -21.46 -22.54
C ARG A 53 17.96 -21.74 -24.00
N ASP A 54 18.15 -20.73 -24.84
CA ASP A 54 18.12 -20.89 -26.28
C ASP A 54 18.89 -22.17 -26.58
N ALA A 55 18.18 -23.15 -27.14
CA ALA A 55 18.83 -24.34 -27.65
C ALA A 55 19.81 -23.82 -28.69
N GLU A 56 21.09 -23.82 -28.33
CA GLU A 56 22.19 -23.57 -29.23
C GLU A 56 22.00 -24.50 -30.44
N ASP A 57 22.02 -23.92 -31.64
CA ASP A 57 21.96 -24.58 -32.94
C ASP A 57 22.84 -25.84 -33.02
#